data_AF-U1UQG0-F1
#
_entry.id   AF-U1UQG0-F1
#
_cell.length_a   1.000
_cell.length_b   1.000
_cell.length_c   1.000
_cell.angle_alpha   90.00
_cell.angle_beta   90.00
_cell.angle_gamma   90.00
#
_symmetry.space_group_name_H-M   'P 1'
#
loop_
_entity.id
_entity.type
_entity.pdbx_description
1 polymer ?
#
loop_
_entity_poly.entity_id
_entity_poly.type
_entity_poly.pdbx_seq_one_letter_code
_entity_poly.pdbx_strand_id
1 'polypeptide(L)'
;MMFELRVLDGRHQGAALPLFGEQWSIGAHADADLVLNDPGIAEQHARLRLVDSNWSVQAEAGLLQDADGQVLAQIAHLGLNVTFSVGNVRLCVTLADEPWPQAPAPAPAVSPRVSEPVPVLKLSAISQAQQKRLITLVLVVTVIFIVVGMASTGKPEAQASLMPPVVQKHELASPFEVRQQLLKMLGERELSQRVSLQVVNGQVALNGDVSQDDVELVARMLSRFGEQFDSAVPVISRVRVRDGTLPFKIVQIVGGPNGHVVLEEGSRLFVGDEVDGLRLVLIDNSKVVFDGEQRYEVRW
;
A
#
# COMPACT_ATOMS: atom_id res chain seq x y z
N MET A 1 7.34 -26.98 -3.39
CA MET A 1 8.34 -26.29 -4.22
C MET A 1 8.12 -24.80 -4.03
N MET A 2 9.17 -24.03 -3.86
CA MET A 2 9.09 -22.59 -3.58
C MET A 2 9.34 -21.82 -4.88
N PHE A 3 8.44 -20.88 -5.21
CA PHE A 3 8.57 -20.03 -6.40
C PHE A 3 9.00 -18.63 -5.99
N GLU A 4 9.62 -17.92 -6.93
CA GLU A 4 9.94 -16.50 -6.77
C GLU A 4 9.72 -15.73 -8.08
N LEU A 5 9.37 -14.46 -7.93
CA LEU A 5 9.31 -13.49 -9.01
C LEU A 5 10.64 -12.73 -9.04
N ARG A 6 11.41 -12.88 -10.10
CA ARG A 6 12.74 -12.26 -10.27
C ARG A 6 12.66 -11.02 -11.14
N VAL A 7 13.38 -9.97 -10.73
CA VAL A 7 13.54 -8.72 -11.48
C VAL A 7 14.84 -8.76 -12.27
N LEU A 8 14.75 -8.87 -13.59
CA LEU A 8 15.90 -9.18 -14.45
C LEU A 8 16.69 -7.95 -14.91
N ASP A 9 16.06 -6.77 -14.93
CA ASP A 9 16.67 -5.50 -15.28
C ASP A 9 15.94 -4.32 -14.60
N GLY A 10 16.27 -3.09 -15.00
CA GLY A 10 15.76 -1.88 -14.36
C GLY A 10 16.45 -1.56 -13.04
N ARG A 11 15.89 -0.61 -12.29
CA ARG A 11 16.51 -0.12 -11.03
C ARG A 11 16.54 -1.16 -9.92
N HIS A 12 15.66 -2.15 -10.00
CA HIS A 12 15.49 -3.22 -9.02
C HIS A 12 16.08 -4.56 -9.49
N GLN A 13 16.96 -4.54 -10.50
CA GLN A 13 17.64 -5.74 -11.00
C GLN A 13 18.28 -6.56 -9.86
N GLY A 14 18.06 -7.87 -9.87
CA GLY A 14 18.58 -8.78 -8.85
C GLY A 14 17.64 -8.98 -7.67
N ALA A 15 16.53 -8.24 -7.58
CA ALA A 15 15.51 -8.48 -6.57
C ALA A 15 14.71 -9.77 -6.87
N ALA A 16 14.52 -10.59 -5.85
CA ALA A 16 13.64 -11.75 -5.89
C ALA A 16 12.56 -11.59 -4.82
N LEU A 17 11.30 -11.74 -5.23
CA LEU A 17 10.16 -11.79 -4.33
C LEU A 17 9.73 -13.24 -4.14
N PRO A 18 9.87 -13.81 -2.93
CA PRO A 18 9.29 -15.10 -2.59
C PRO A 18 7.77 -15.13 -2.78
N LEU A 19 7.28 -16.09 -3.55
CA LEU A 19 5.86 -16.23 -3.85
C LEU A 19 5.20 -17.22 -2.89
N PHE A 20 4.70 -16.68 -1.78
CA PHE A 20 3.86 -17.40 -0.82
C PHE A 20 2.39 -16.97 -0.94
N GLY A 21 1.51 -17.89 -1.32
CA GLY A 21 0.08 -17.62 -1.53
C GLY A 21 -0.36 -17.82 -2.98
N GLU A 22 -1.37 -17.07 -3.41
CA GLU A 22 -2.00 -17.23 -4.72
C GLU A 22 -1.99 -15.94 -5.56
N GLN A 23 -1.63 -14.79 -4.99
CA GLN A 23 -1.75 -13.49 -5.66
C GLN A 23 -0.77 -12.44 -5.15
N TRP A 24 -0.18 -11.66 -6.06
CA TRP A 24 0.78 -10.61 -5.78
C TRP A 24 0.53 -9.40 -6.68
N SER A 25 0.68 -8.21 -6.12
CA SER A 25 0.54 -6.91 -6.77
C SER A 25 1.90 -6.37 -7.21
N ILE A 26 1.94 -5.75 -8.38
CA ILE A 26 3.15 -5.19 -8.99
C ILE A 26 2.85 -3.76 -9.41
N GLY A 27 3.67 -2.80 -8.98
CA GLY A 27 3.50 -1.39 -9.37
C GLY A 27 4.40 -0.43 -8.60
N ALA A 28 4.23 0.87 -8.84
CA ALA A 28 5.01 1.92 -8.20
C ALA A 28 4.49 2.32 -6.80
N HIS A 29 3.31 1.83 -6.40
CA HIS A 29 2.76 2.14 -5.08
C HIS A 29 3.56 1.44 -3.98
N ALA A 30 3.78 2.11 -2.84
CA ALA A 30 4.54 1.57 -1.72
C ALA A 30 3.92 0.31 -1.11
N ASP A 31 2.61 0.14 -1.24
CA ASP A 31 1.86 -1.03 -0.75
C ASP A 31 1.84 -2.21 -1.75
N ALA A 32 2.51 -2.12 -2.90
CA ALA A 32 2.61 -3.26 -3.82
C ALA A 32 3.55 -4.33 -3.25
N ASP A 33 3.23 -5.62 -3.49
CA ASP A 33 4.08 -6.73 -3.06
C ASP A 33 5.45 -6.68 -3.76
N LEU A 34 5.47 -6.30 -5.05
CA LEU A 34 6.67 -5.90 -5.77
C LEU A 34 6.57 -4.42 -6.16
N VAL A 35 7.30 -3.58 -5.42
CA VAL A 35 7.42 -2.14 -5.71
C VAL A 35 8.46 -1.90 -6.80
N LEU A 36 8.04 -1.30 -7.91
CA LEU A 36 8.90 -0.92 -9.03
C LEU A 36 8.77 0.58 -9.33
N ASN A 37 9.85 1.34 -9.15
CA ASN A 37 9.86 2.80 -9.29
C ASN A 37 10.41 3.28 -10.65
N ASP A 38 10.43 2.41 -11.66
CA ASP A 38 10.93 2.72 -12.99
C ASP A 38 9.91 3.59 -13.77
N PRO A 39 10.38 4.53 -14.63
CA PRO A 39 9.49 5.39 -15.40
C PRO A 39 8.50 4.59 -16.28
N GLY A 40 7.24 5.01 -16.28
CA GLY A 40 6.18 4.34 -17.06
C GLY A 40 5.49 3.19 -16.35
N ILE A 41 5.86 2.90 -15.09
CA ILE A 41 5.14 1.95 -14.25
C ILE A 41 4.05 2.68 -13.46
N ALA A 42 2.79 2.27 -13.62
CA ALA A 42 1.67 2.79 -12.85
C ALA A 42 1.73 2.35 -11.36
N GLU A 43 1.06 3.08 -10.48
CA GLU A 43 0.98 2.75 -9.05
C GLU A 43 0.47 1.33 -8.80
N GLN A 44 -0.57 0.91 -9.51
CA GLN A 44 -1.11 -0.45 -9.54
C GLN A 44 -1.01 -0.98 -10.98
N HIS A 45 0.17 -1.48 -11.37
CA HIS A 45 0.43 -1.80 -12.78
C HIS A 45 -0.20 -3.12 -13.18
N ALA A 46 0.06 -4.18 -12.41
CA ALA A 46 -0.33 -5.53 -12.74
C ALA A 46 -0.51 -6.41 -11.51
N ARG A 47 -1.17 -7.55 -11.69
CA ARG A 47 -1.41 -8.57 -10.68
C ARG A 47 -0.98 -9.93 -11.18
N LEU A 48 -0.04 -10.56 -10.48
CA LEU A 48 0.36 -11.95 -10.66
C LEU A 48 -0.58 -12.85 -9.86
N ARG A 49 -1.03 -13.95 -10.46
CA ARG A 49 -1.87 -14.96 -9.80
C ARG A 49 -1.44 -16.37 -10.12
N LEU A 50 -1.63 -17.27 -9.17
CA LEU A 50 -1.54 -18.71 -9.34
C LEU A 50 -2.96 -19.28 -9.27
N VAL A 51 -3.50 -19.74 -10.41
CA VAL A 51 -4.86 -20.32 -10.52
C VAL A 51 -4.75 -21.71 -11.10
N ASP A 52 -5.29 -22.73 -10.43
CA ASP A 52 -5.23 -24.13 -10.88
C ASP A 52 -3.80 -24.57 -11.26
N SER A 53 -2.80 -24.18 -10.45
CA SER A 53 -1.37 -24.40 -10.70
C SER A 53 -0.80 -23.73 -11.97
N ASN A 54 -1.51 -22.76 -12.54
CA ASN A 54 -1.05 -21.96 -13.67
C ASN A 54 -0.79 -20.51 -13.23
N TRP A 55 0.37 -19.98 -13.58
CA TRP A 55 0.67 -18.58 -13.38
C TRP A 55 -0.04 -17.74 -14.45
N SER A 56 -0.60 -16.61 -14.03
CA SER A 56 -1.20 -15.62 -14.93
C SER A 56 -0.87 -14.21 -14.46
N VAL A 57 -0.77 -13.28 -15.40
CA VAL A 57 -0.54 -11.86 -15.10
C VAL A 57 -1.65 -11.05 -15.74
N GLN A 58 -2.33 -10.22 -14.95
CA GLN A 58 -3.37 -9.31 -15.45
C GLN A 58 -2.91 -7.86 -15.29
N ALA A 59 -3.07 -7.07 -16.35
CA ALA A 59 -2.91 -5.62 -16.30
C ALA A 59 -4.01 -4.99 -15.42
N GLU A 60 -3.64 -4.01 -14.59
CA GLU A 60 -4.60 -3.20 -13.83
C GLU A 60 -4.65 -1.77 -14.40
N ALA A 61 -3.61 -0.97 -14.17
CA ALA A 61 -3.49 0.38 -14.73
C ALA A 61 -2.40 0.52 -15.82
N GLY A 62 -1.62 -0.54 -16.08
CA GLY A 62 -0.59 -0.56 -17.11
C GLY A 62 -0.62 -1.84 -17.93
N LEU A 63 -0.42 -1.72 -19.25
CA LEU A 63 -0.38 -2.87 -20.16
C LEU A 63 0.91 -3.66 -19.98
N LEU A 64 0.81 -4.98 -20.14
CA LEU A 64 1.94 -5.91 -20.09
C LEU A 64 2.58 -6.04 -21.46
N GLN A 65 3.83 -6.51 -21.50
CA GLN A 65 4.42 -7.05 -22.71
C GLN A 65 4.81 -8.51 -22.49
N ASP A 66 4.52 -9.39 -23.45
CA ASP A 66 5.04 -10.75 -23.42
C ASP A 66 6.51 -10.82 -23.86
N ALA A 67 7.06 -12.04 -23.94
CA ALA A 67 8.44 -12.27 -24.36
C ALA A 67 8.74 -11.80 -25.79
N ASP A 68 7.73 -11.73 -26.65
CA ASP A 68 7.83 -11.26 -28.03
C ASP A 68 7.64 -9.74 -28.16
N GLY A 69 7.35 -9.06 -27.04
CA GLY A 69 7.09 -7.63 -26.99
C GLY A 69 5.66 -7.25 -27.38
N GLN A 70 4.74 -8.21 -27.50
CA GLN A 70 3.34 -7.92 -27.77
C GLN A 70 2.69 -7.32 -26.54
N VAL A 71 1.95 -6.23 -26.75
CA VAL A 71 1.26 -5.51 -25.67
C VAL A 71 -0.06 -6.21 -25.36
N LEU A 72 -0.23 -6.66 -24.12
CA LEU A 72 -1.36 -7.48 -23.68
C LEU A 72 -2.01 -6.90 -22.42
N ALA A 73 -3.33 -7.04 -22.31
CA ALA A 73 -4.06 -6.77 -21.07
C ALA A 73 -3.98 -7.95 -20.08
N GLN A 74 -3.63 -9.15 -20.56
CA GLN A 74 -3.49 -10.33 -19.74
C GLN A 74 -2.56 -11.36 -20.40
N ILE A 75 -1.73 -11.99 -19.60
CA ILE A 75 -1.01 -13.22 -19.92
C ILE A 75 -1.70 -14.35 -19.15
N ALA A 76 -2.55 -15.12 -19.83
CA ALA A 76 -3.38 -16.14 -19.20
C ALA A 76 -2.58 -17.33 -18.66
N HIS A 77 -1.47 -17.67 -19.33
CA HIS A 77 -0.59 -18.78 -18.98
C HIS A 77 0.87 -18.32 -19.08
N LEU A 78 1.44 -17.95 -17.94
CA LEU A 78 2.86 -17.63 -17.81
C LEU A 78 3.63 -18.91 -17.47
N GLY A 79 4.51 -19.35 -18.36
CA GLY A 79 5.43 -20.46 -18.08
C GLY A 79 6.51 -20.06 -17.08
N LEU A 80 7.05 -21.03 -16.33
CA LEU A 80 8.26 -20.79 -15.54
C LEU A 80 9.41 -20.38 -16.45
N ASN A 81 10.24 -19.45 -15.97
CA ASN A 81 11.37 -18.85 -16.70
C ASN A 81 10.99 -18.08 -17.98
N VAL A 82 9.69 -17.96 -18.30
CA VAL A 82 9.23 -17.09 -19.39
C VAL A 82 9.23 -15.65 -18.90
N THR A 83 9.84 -14.77 -19.67
CA THR A 83 9.91 -13.35 -19.35
C THR A 83 8.65 -12.63 -19.82
N PHE A 84 8.21 -11.67 -19.01
CA PHE A 84 7.23 -10.66 -19.39
C PHE A 84 7.70 -9.30 -18.86
N SER A 85 7.17 -8.22 -19.41
CA SER A 85 7.55 -6.86 -19.00
C SER A 85 6.38 -6.11 -18.38
N VAL A 86 6.72 -5.34 -17.35
CA VAL A 86 5.87 -4.34 -16.69
C VAL A 86 6.55 -2.99 -16.93
N GLY A 87 5.97 -2.16 -17.79
CA GLY A 87 6.67 -0.99 -18.32
C GLY A 87 7.94 -1.40 -19.08
N ASN A 88 9.10 -0.92 -18.63
CA ASN A 88 10.42 -1.25 -19.19
C ASN A 88 11.19 -2.30 -18.37
N VAL A 89 10.58 -2.89 -17.34
CA VAL A 89 11.22 -3.85 -16.43
C VAL A 89 10.81 -5.28 -16.81
N ARG A 90 11.78 -6.14 -17.07
CA ARG A 90 11.56 -7.57 -17.34
C ARG A 90 11.55 -8.38 -16.05
N LEU A 91 10.55 -9.25 -15.96
CA LEU A 91 10.28 -10.12 -14.83
C LEU A 91 10.13 -11.57 -15.30
N CYS A 92 10.40 -12.53 -14.42
CA CYS A 92 10.00 -13.92 -14.65
C CYS A 92 9.64 -14.62 -13.33
N VAL A 93 8.78 -15.63 -13.41
CA VAL A 93 8.52 -16.55 -12.29
C VAL A 93 9.39 -17.79 -12.46
N THR A 94 10.09 -18.20 -11.40
CA THR A 94 10.96 -19.38 -11.41
C THR A 94 10.93 -20.10 -10.07
N LEU A 95 11.62 -21.23 -9.98
CA LEU A 95 11.86 -21.95 -8.74
C LEU A 95 12.98 -21.26 -7.95
N ALA A 96 12.84 -21.20 -6.63
CA ALA A 96 13.79 -20.50 -5.76
C ALA A 96 15.19 -21.16 -5.73
N ASP A 97 15.29 -22.45 -6.04
CA ASP A 97 16.54 -23.20 -6.11
C ASP A 97 17.23 -23.14 -7.49
N GLU A 98 16.59 -22.57 -8.51
CA GLU A 98 17.22 -22.38 -9.81
C GLU A 98 18.24 -21.24 -9.81
N PRO A 99 19.35 -21.35 -10.56
CA PRO A 99 20.33 -20.27 -10.66
C PRO A 99 19.72 -19.01 -11.31
N TRP A 100 20.25 -17.83 -10.97
CA TRP A 100 19.79 -16.57 -11.56
C TRP A 100 19.90 -16.60 -13.10
N PRO A 101 18.85 -16.21 -13.86
CA PRO A 101 18.90 -16.26 -15.31
C PRO A 101 20.01 -15.32 -15.81
N GLN A 102 20.93 -15.84 -16.60
CA GLN A 102 21.95 -14.98 -17.22
C GLN A 102 21.27 -14.07 -18.23
N ALA A 103 21.63 -12.78 -18.19
CA ALA A 103 21.21 -11.85 -19.24
C ALA A 103 21.64 -12.45 -20.61
N PRO A 104 20.76 -12.43 -21.63
CA PRO A 104 21.15 -12.86 -22.97
C PRO A 104 22.46 -12.15 -23.33
N ALA A 105 23.47 -12.93 -23.74
CA ALA A 105 24.74 -12.36 -24.17
C ALA A 105 24.43 -11.25 -25.19
N PRO A 106 24.99 -10.05 -25.02
CA PRO A 106 24.82 -8.99 -26.00
C PRO A 106 25.12 -9.59 -27.37
N ALA A 107 24.16 -9.54 -28.30
CA ALA A 107 24.46 -9.80 -29.69
C ALA A 107 25.68 -8.91 -30.03
N PRO A 108 26.72 -9.46 -30.69
CA PRO A 108 27.95 -8.73 -30.93
C PRO A 108 27.58 -7.34 -31.48
N ALA A 109 27.93 -6.32 -30.71
CA ALA A 109 27.66 -4.94 -31.08
C ALA A 109 28.31 -4.72 -32.44
N VAL A 110 27.49 -4.56 -33.48
CA VAL A 110 27.97 -3.93 -34.70
C VAL A 110 28.33 -2.52 -34.26
N SER A 111 29.65 -2.27 -34.13
CA SER A 111 30.18 -0.99 -33.71
C SER A 111 29.45 0.13 -34.46
N PRO A 112 28.79 1.07 -33.78
CA PRO A 112 28.25 2.23 -34.46
C PRO A 112 29.44 2.96 -35.06
N ARG A 113 29.46 3.06 -36.40
CA ARG A 113 30.37 3.97 -37.09
C ARG A 113 30.19 5.33 -36.44
N VAL A 114 31.30 5.90 -35.99
CA VAL A 114 31.44 7.31 -35.61
C VAL A 114 30.71 8.13 -36.66
N SER A 115 29.54 8.63 -36.27
CA SER A 115 28.78 9.60 -37.04
C SER A 115 28.98 10.92 -36.31
N GLU A 116 29.51 11.89 -37.05
CA GLU A 116 29.84 13.24 -36.59
C GLU A 116 28.68 13.93 -35.85
N PRO A 117 28.98 14.91 -34.97
CA PRO A 117 28.00 15.52 -34.09
C PRO A 117 26.94 16.30 -34.87
N VAL A 118 25.68 15.89 -34.71
CA VAL A 118 24.50 16.65 -35.16
C VAL A 118 24.19 17.74 -34.12
N PRO A 119 23.84 18.98 -34.53
CA PRO A 119 23.80 20.12 -33.63
C PRO A 119 22.68 20.03 -32.59
N VAL A 120 23.00 20.47 -31.37
CA VAL A 120 22.07 20.78 -30.28
C VAL A 120 20.97 21.73 -30.75
N LEU A 121 19.73 21.22 -30.81
CA LEU A 121 18.52 22.03 -30.92
C LEU A 121 18.28 22.73 -29.57
N LYS A 122 18.40 24.06 -29.60
CA LYS A 122 18.14 24.95 -28.47
C LYS A 122 16.64 24.97 -28.13
N LEU A 123 16.33 25.00 -26.83
CA LEU A 123 15.01 25.37 -26.33
C LEU A 123 14.62 26.76 -26.86
N SER A 124 13.58 26.82 -27.66
CA SER A 124 12.91 28.06 -28.04
C SER A 124 12.06 28.53 -26.86
N ALA A 125 12.60 29.48 -26.11
CA ALA A 125 11.82 30.36 -25.26
C ALA A 125 10.84 31.15 -26.13
N ILE A 126 9.54 30.98 -25.89
CA ILE A 126 8.51 31.84 -26.48
C ILE A 126 8.62 33.19 -25.76
N SER A 127 9.31 34.14 -26.39
CA SER A 127 9.38 35.53 -25.91
C SER A 127 8.37 36.41 -26.63
N GLN A 128 7.83 37.30 -25.82
CA GLN A 128 6.95 38.42 -26.13
C GLN A 128 7.44 39.30 -27.29
N ALA A 129 6.58 39.49 -28.30
CA ALA A 129 6.48 40.72 -29.08
C ALA A 129 5.29 40.69 -30.07
N GLN A 130 4.05 40.67 -29.58
CA GLN A 130 2.95 41.26 -30.33
C GLN A 130 2.10 42.15 -29.42
N GLN A 131 2.36 43.44 -29.58
CA GLN A 131 1.39 44.54 -29.53
C GLN A 131 0.95 45.04 -28.15
N LYS A 132 1.81 45.91 -27.59
CA LYS A 132 1.39 47.08 -26.82
C LYS A 132 0.48 47.97 -27.69
N ARG A 133 -0.75 48.21 -27.23
CA ARG A 133 -1.43 49.52 -27.22
C ARG A 133 -2.33 49.54 -25.97
N LEU A 134 -1.94 50.30 -24.94
CA LEU A 134 -2.60 51.57 -24.53
C LEU A 134 -3.98 51.30 -23.90
N ILE A 135 -4.30 51.57 -22.62
CA ILE A 135 -4.06 52.76 -21.81
C ILE A 135 -4.29 52.48 -20.31
N THR A 136 -3.45 53.15 -19.53
CA THR A 136 -3.38 53.38 -18.08
C THR A 136 -4.62 54.05 -17.46
N LEU A 137 -4.74 53.94 -16.13
CA LEU A 137 -5.26 54.91 -15.12
C LEU A 137 -6.45 54.32 -14.31
N VAL A 138 -6.26 53.73 -13.12
CA VAL A 138 -5.96 54.31 -11.79
C VAL A 138 -7.09 55.16 -11.19
N LEU A 139 -7.72 54.57 -10.17
CA LEU A 139 -8.36 55.11 -8.96
C LEU A 139 -9.70 55.87 -9.06
N VAL A 140 -10.39 55.82 -7.90
CA VAL A 140 -11.57 56.60 -7.45
C VAL A 140 -12.88 55.89 -7.87
N VAL A 141 -13.72 55.32 -6.99
CA VAL A 141 -14.36 55.88 -5.79
C VAL A 141 -14.80 54.76 -4.85
N THR A 142 -14.28 54.81 -3.62
CA THR A 142 -14.92 54.29 -2.42
C THR A 142 -16.21 55.08 -2.15
N VAL A 143 -17.31 54.38 -1.83
CA VAL A 143 -18.52 54.92 -1.17
C VAL A 143 -19.52 55.72 -2.04
N ILE A 144 -20.63 55.05 -2.41
CA ILE A 144 -21.98 55.65 -2.43
C ILE A 144 -22.87 54.68 -1.63
N PHE A 145 -23.05 54.93 -0.32
CA PHE A 145 -24.30 55.42 0.30
C PHE A 145 -25.54 54.61 -0.13
N ILE A 146 -26.00 53.64 0.67
CA ILE A 146 -27.02 53.79 1.74
C ILE A 146 -28.24 54.62 1.32
N VAL A 147 -29.43 54.06 1.60
CA VAL A 147 -30.81 54.52 1.36
C VAL A 147 -31.34 54.02 -0.01
N VAL A 148 -32.20 53.00 -0.10
CA VAL A 148 -33.58 52.97 0.42
C VAL A 148 -33.93 51.57 0.95
N GLY A 149 -34.29 51.49 2.23
CA GLY A 149 -35.12 50.42 2.74
C GLY A 149 -36.60 50.77 2.53
N MET A 150 -37.41 49.81 2.10
CA MET A 150 -38.69 49.48 2.72
C MET A 150 -39.41 48.32 1.99
N ALA A 151 -40.01 47.47 2.82
CA ALA A 151 -41.08 46.51 2.52
C ALA A 151 -40.71 45.21 1.77
N SER A 152 -40.26 44.20 2.53
CA SER A 152 -40.86 42.87 2.38
C SER A 152 -40.90 42.17 3.72
N THR A 153 -42.02 42.36 4.42
CA THR A 153 -42.42 41.56 5.57
C THR A 153 -42.88 40.20 5.06
N GLY A 154 -41.95 39.24 4.98
CA GLY A 154 -42.28 37.83 4.83
C GLY A 154 -41.97 37.12 6.15
N LYS A 155 -42.98 36.83 6.96
CA LYS A 155 -42.86 35.88 8.07
C LYS A 155 -42.48 34.51 7.48
N PRO A 156 -41.41 33.85 7.92
CA PRO A 156 -41.28 32.42 7.70
C PRO A 156 -42.23 31.75 8.69
N GLU A 157 -43.36 31.25 8.19
CA GLU A 157 -44.12 30.24 8.93
C GLU A 157 -43.22 29.02 9.03
N ALA A 158 -42.73 28.77 10.24
CA ALA A 158 -42.15 27.49 10.62
C ALA A 158 -43.25 26.44 10.59
N GLN A 159 -43.52 25.89 9.40
CA GLN A 159 -44.23 24.63 9.27
C GLN A 159 -43.24 23.53 9.65
N ALA A 160 -43.32 23.13 10.91
CA ALA A 160 -42.74 21.89 11.41
C ALA A 160 -43.36 20.73 10.62
N SER A 161 -42.64 20.26 9.62
CA SER A 161 -42.95 19.00 8.96
C SER A 161 -42.54 17.87 9.90
N LEU A 162 -43.52 17.21 10.52
CA LEU A 162 -43.38 15.97 11.29
C LEU A 162 -43.17 14.78 10.34
N MET A 163 -42.13 14.83 9.51
CA MET A 163 -41.61 13.63 8.87
C MET A 163 -40.46 13.11 9.74
N PRO A 164 -40.46 11.84 10.15
CA PRO A 164 -39.27 11.22 10.70
C PRO A 164 -38.12 11.46 9.71
N PRO A 165 -36.90 11.82 10.16
CA PRO A 165 -35.78 11.91 9.24
C PRO A 165 -35.60 10.52 8.66
N VAL A 166 -35.87 10.36 7.36
CA VAL A 166 -35.45 9.17 6.63
C VAL A 166 -33.94 9.21 6.69
N VAL A 167 -33.34 8.39 7.56
CA VAL A 167 -31.90 8.20 7.62
C VAL A 167 -31.50 7.54 6.30
N GLN A 168 -31.22 8.36 5.29
CA GLN A 168 -30.68 7.91 4.02
C GLN A 168 -29.23 7.47 4.30
N LYS A 169 -29.04 6.18 4.56
CA LYS A 169 -27.71 5.57 4.58
C LYS A 169 -27.10 5.76 3.19
N HIS A 170 -25.80 6.06 3.16
CA HIS A 170 -25.11 6.24 1.88
C HIS A 170 -24.93 4.87 1.23
N GLU A 171 -25.48 4.71 0.03
CA GLU A 171 -25.41 3.44 -0.71
C GLU A 171 -24.00 3.22 -1.27
N LEU A 172 -23.43 2.06 -1.02
CA LEU A 172 -22.17 1.61 -1.61
C LEU A 172 -22.46 0.39 -2.48
N ALA A 173 -22.48 0.62 -3.80
CA ALA A 173 -22.96 -0.33 -4.79
C ALA A 173 -21.89 -1.33 -5.24
N SER A 174 -20.60 -0.98 -5.10
CA SER A 174 -19.50 -1.82 -5.56
C SER A 174 -18.57 -2.28 -4.43
N PRO A 175 -17.98 -3.49 -4.53
CA PRO A 175 -16.96 -3.95 -3.58
C PRO A 175 -15.74 -3.03 -3.50
N PHE A 176 -15.43 -2.31 -4.59
CA PHE A 176 -14.36 -1.34 -4.63
C PHE A 176 -14.66 -0.12 -3.77
N GLU A 177 -15.86 0.46 -3.87
CA GLU A 177 -16.29 1.59 -3.04
C GLU A 177 -16.30 1.22 -1.56
N VAL A 178 -16.79 0.02 -1.22
CA VAL A 178 -16.77 -0.51 0.15
C VAL A 178 -15.34 -0.63 0.67
N ARG A 179 -14.42 -1.19 -0.13
CA ARG A 179 -13.00 -1.26 0.22
C ARG A 179 -12.40 0.13 0.42
N GLN A 180 -12.65 1.08 -0.46
CA GLN A 180 -12.13 2.46 -0.34
C GLN A 180 -12.64 3.14 0.93
N GLN A 181 -13.93 2.99 1.23
CA GLN A 181 -14.53 3.55 2.44
C GLN A 181 -13.94 2.92 3.70
N LEU A 182 -13.78 1.59 3.73
CA LEU A 182 -13.14 0.89 4.85
C LEU A 182 -11.66 1.24 5.00
N LEU A 183 -10.91 1.40 3.89
CA LEU A 183 -9.52 1.86 3.90
C LEU A 183 -9.40 3.24 4.55
N LYS A 184 -10.29 4.17 4.18
CA LYS A 184 -10.36 5.49 4.81
C LYS A 184 -10.62 5.38 6.31
N MET A 185 -11.61 4.58 6.72
CA MET A 185 -11.96 4.41 8.15
C MET A 185 -10.84 3.76 8.98
N LEU A 186 -10.06 2.84 8.38
CA LEU A 186 -8.85 2.28 9.01
C LEU A 186 -7.74 3.33 9.14
N GLY A 187 -7.55 4.17 8.11
CA GLY A 187 -6.55 5.25 8.11
C GLY A 187 -6.80 6.29 9.19
N GLU A 188 -8.06 6.71 9.37
CA GLU A 188 -8.48 7.62 10.45
C GLU A 188 -8.20 7.09 11.86
N ARG A 189 -7.98 5.79 12.00
CA ARG A 189 -7.73 5.09 13.27
C ARG A 189 -6.30 4.55 13.38
N GLU A 190 -5.43 4.90 12.44
CA GLU A 190 -4.04 4.42 12.37
C GLU A 190 -3.90 2.89 12.32
N LEU A 191 -4.95 2.20 11.87
CA LEU A 191 -4.99 0.73 11.77
C LEU A 191 -4.49 0.21 10.41
N SER A 192 -4.29 1.08 9.43
CA SER A 192 -3.93 0.70 8.05
C SER A 192 -2.63 -0.09 7.93
N GLN A 193 -1.69 0.08 8.87
CA GLN A 193 -0.43 -0.68 8.85
C GLN A 193 -0.54 -2.07 9.46
N ARG A 194 -1.62 -2.36 10.20
CA ARG A 194 -1.80 -3.61 10.95
C ARG A 194 -2.94 -4.46 10.41
N VAL A 195 -3.90 -3.83 9.72
CA VAL A 195 -5.09 -4.47 9.14
C VAL A 195 -5.12 -4.18 7.64
N SER A 196 -5.08 -5.24 6.84
CA SER A 196 -5.16 -5.21 5.39
C SER A 196 -6.58 -5.49 4.89
N LEU A 197 -6.93 -4.90 3.75
CA LEU A 197 -8.24 -5.06 3.09
C LEU A 197 -8.08 -5.72 1.71
N GLN A 198 -8.75 -6.85 1.51
CA GLN A 198 -8.74 -7.59 0.25
C GLN A 198 -10.16 -7.76 -0.29
N VAL A 199 -10.33 -7.67 -1.61
CA VAL A 199 -11.59 -8.07 -2.27
C VAL A 199 -11.43 -9.49 -2.78
N VAL A 200 -12.26 -10.41 -2.32
CA VAL A 200 -12.25 -11.82 -2.72
C VAL A 200 -13.67 -12.25 -3.00
N ASN A 201 -13.93 -12.82 -4.19
CA ASN A 201 -15.26 -13.30 -4.60
C ASN A 201 -16.40 -12.27 -4.44
N GLY A 202 -16.11 -10.98 -4.70
CA GLY A 202 -17.08 -9.91 -4.55
C GLY A 202 -17.39 -9.51 -3.10
N GLN A 203 -16.61 -9.99 -2.14
CA GLN A 203 -16.70 -9.63 -0.71
C GLN A 203 -15.44 -8.88 -0.28
N VAL A 204 -15.55 -8.07 0.76
CA VAL A 204 -14.40 -7.34 1.32
C VAL A 204 -13.96 -7.99 2.63
N ALA A 205 -12.74 -8.51 2.66
CA ALA A 205 -12.16 -9.17 3.83
C ALA A 205 -11.11 -8.28 4.51
N LEU A 206 -11.25 -8.08 5.82
CA LEU A 206 -10.24 -7.47 6.69
C LEU A 206 -9.35 -8.58 7.27
N ASN A 207 -8.03 -8.45 7.16
CA ASN A 207 -7.08 -9.43 7.69
C ASN A 207 -6.00 -8.72 8.49
N GLY A 208 -5.66 -9.25 9.66
CA GLY A 208 -4.59 -8.70 10.47
C GLY A 208 -4.44 -9.48 11.76
N ASP A 209 -3.24 -9.44 12.33
CA ASP A 209 -2.98 -9.96 13.66
C ASP A 209 -2.53 -8.80 14.56
N VAL A 210 -3.41 -8.39 15.46
CA VAL A 210 -3.36 -7.07 16.12
C VAL A 210 -3.56 -7.19 17.63
N SER A 211 -3.30 -6.12 18.39
CA SER A 211 -3.54 -6.16 19.84
C SER A 211 -5.03 -6.35 20.18
N GLN A 212 -5.34 -6.75 21.41
CA GLN A 212 -6.73 -6.84 21.88
C GLN A 212 -7.49 -5.51 21.69
N ASP A 213 -6.85 -4.39 22.04
CA ASP A 213 -7.43 -3.05 21.89
C ASP A 213 -7.75 -2.72 20.42
N ASP A 214 -6.87 -3.12 19.50
CA ASP A 214 -7.05 -2.91 18.07
C ASP A 214 -8.21 -3.75 17.51
N VAL A 215 -8.39 -5.00 17.98
CA VAL A 215 -9.55 -5.83 17.61
C VAL A 215 -10.86 -5.12 18.00
N GLU A 216 -10.91 -4.53 19.19
CA GLU A 216 -12.08 -3.79 19.67
C GLU A 216 -12.32 -2.50 18.88
N LEU A 217 -11.24 -1.82 18.45
CA LEU A 217 -11.34 -0.66 17.55
C LEU A 217 -11.90 -1.06 16.18
N VAL A 218 -11.43 -2.15 15.60
CA VAL A 218 -11.94 -2.69 14.33
C VAL A 218 -13.41 -3.07 14.45
N ALA A 219 -13.81 -3.77 15.51
CA ALA A 219 -15.21 -4.14 15.74
C ALA A 219 -16.12 -2.91 15.82
N ARG A 220 -15.73 -1.87 16.57
CA ARG A 220 -16.46 -0.61 16.64
C ARG A 220 -16.52 0.12 15.31
N MET A 221 -15.44 0.08 14.54
CA MET A 221 -15.36 0.67 13.20
C MET A 221 -16.35 0.01 12.24
N LEU A 222 -16.40 -1.33 12.20
CA LEU A 222 -17.34 -2.09 11.37
C LEU A 222 -18.80 -1.86 11.79
N SER A 223 -19.07 -1.73 13.08
CA SER A 223 -20.40 -1.37 13.58
C SER A 223 -20.85 0.00 13.04
N ARG A 224 -19.98 1.02 13.09
CA ARG A 224 -20.29 2.35 12.54
C ARG A 224 -20.45 2.33 11.02
N PHE A 225 -19.68 1.50 10.33
CA PHE A 225 -19.81 1.32 8.89
C PHE A 225 -21.23 0.83 8.53
N GLY A 226 -21.72 -0.23 9.19
CA GLY A 226 -23.06 -0.76 8.96
C GLY A 226 -24.21 0.18 9.38
N GLU A 227 -23.95 1.12 10.29
CA GLU A 227 -24.90 2.17 10.65
C GLU A 227 -24.97 3.29 9.60
N GLN A 228 -23.85 3.69 9.02
CA GLN A 228 -23.75 4.86 8.14
C GLN A 228 -23.97 4.53 6.65
N PHE A 229 -23.61 3.31 6.25
CA PHE A 229 -23.64 2.88 4.86
C PHE A 229 -24.59 1.70 4.70
N ASP A 230 -25.33 1.71 3.60
CA ASP A 230 -26.09 0.55 3.15
C ASP A 230 -25.31 -0.08 2.01
N SER A 231 -24.94 -1.35 2.15
CA SER A 231 -24.14 -2.03 1.14
C SER A 231 -24.58 -3.48 1.00
N ALA A 232 -24.79 -3.89 -0.25
CA ALA A 232 -25.06 -5.27 -0.61
C ALA A 232 -23.80 -6.15 -0.62
N VAL A 233 -22.62 -5.55 -0.45
CA VAL A 233 -21.32 -6.23 -0.48
C VAL A 233 -21.02 -6.79 0.92
N PRO A 234 -20.82 -8.12 1.06
CA PRO A 234 -20.45 -8.71 2.35
C PRO A 234 -19.07 -8.23 2.81
N VAL A 235 -18.98 -7.81 4.07
CA VAL A 235 -17.72 -7.46 4.73
C VAL A 235 -17.39 -8.51 5.79
N ILE A 236 -16.24 -9.17 5.66
CA ILE A 236 -15.80 -10.24 6.56
C ILE A 236 -14.58 -9.76 7.35
N SER A 237 -14.65 -9.83 8.68
CA SER A 237 -13.47 -9.61 9.53
C SER A 237 -12.78 -10.94 9.84
N ARG A 238 -11.52 -11.06 9.42
CA ARG A 238 -10.57 -12.12 9.81
C ARG A 238 -9.43 -11.52 10.64
N VAL A 239 -9.67 -10.39 11.29
CA VAL A 239 -8.73 -9.78 12.23
C VAL A 239 -8.72 -10.60 13.52
N ARG A 240 -7.54 -11.02 13.96
CA ARG A 240 -7.35 -11.83 15.17
C ARG A 240 -6.45 -11.11 16.16
N VAL A 241 -6.53 -11.56 17.41
CA VAL A 241 -5.66 -11.07 18.49
C VAL A 241 -4.30 -11.73 18.34
N ARG A 242 -3.25 -10.92 18.34
CA ARG A 242 -1.87 -11.36 18.28
C ARG A 242 -1.49 -12.10 19.53
N ASP A 243 -0.91 -13.29 19.36
CA ASP A 243 -0.38 -14.04 20.48
C ASP A 243 0.86 -13.31 21.02
N GLY A 244 0.65 -12.59 22.11
CA GLY A 244 1.69 -11.83 22.82
C GLY A 244 2.35 -12.62 23.94
N THR A 245 2.11 -13.93 24.01
CA THR A 245 2.77 -14.77 25.02
C THR A 245 4.21 -15.05 24.61
N LEU A 246 5.14 -14.84 25.55
CA LEU A 246 6.53 -15.21 25.33
C LEU A 246 6.65 -16.73 25.25
N PRO A 247 7.54 -17.27 24.39
CA PRO A 247 7.76 -18.71 24.27
C PRO A 247 8.45 -19.33 25.50
N PHE A 248 8.91 -18.50 26.44
CA PHE A 248 9.53 -18.89 27.70
C PHE A 248 8.95 -18.10 28.87
N LYS A 249 9.09 -18.64 30.09
CA LYS A 249 8.66 -17.96 31.31
C LYS A 249 9.81 -17.20 31.96
N ILE A 250 9.55 -15.95 32.26
CA ILE A 250 10.42 -15.10 33.08
C ILE A 250 10.06 -15.31 34.55
N VAL A 251 11.04 -15.71 35.36
CA VAL A 251 10.87 -15.89 36.81
C VAL A 251 11.31 -14.64 37.58
N GLN A 252 12.34 -13.95 37.09
CA GLN A 252 12.86 -12.76 37.75
C GLN A 252 13.46 -11.77 36.74
N ILE A 253 13.30 -10.48 37.02
CA ILE A 253 13.96 -9.40 36.29
C ILE A 253 14.79 -8.61 37.30
N VAL A 254 16.02 -8.27 36.92
CA VAL A 254 16.94 -7.46 37.72
C VAL A 254 17.34 -6.25 36.88
N GLY A 255 17.08 -5.04 37.39
CA GLY A 255 17.49 -3.79 36.75
C GLY A 255 18.89 -3.30 37.16
N GLY A 256 19.35 -2.21 36.54
CA GLY A 256 20.61 -1.54 36.89
C GLY A 256 21.79 -1.87 35.96
N PRO A 257 23.03 -1.51 36.33
CA PRO A 257 24.21 -1.62 35.47
C PRO A 257 24.54 -3.04 35.00
N ASN A 258 24.11 -4.06 35.76
CA ASN A 258 24.22 -5.48 35.43
C ASN A 258 22.83 -6.13 35.34
N GLY A 259 21.91 -5.43 34.67
CA GLY A 259 20.55 -5.89 34.50
C GLY A 259 20.50 -7.22 33.75
N HIS A 260 19.67 -8.14 34.23
CA HIS A 260 19.48 -9.45 33.62
C HIS A 260 18.08 -10.00 33.87
N VAL A 261 17.67 -10.93 33.02
CA VAL A 261 16.41 -11.68 33.14
C VAL A 261 16.74 -13.14 33.48
N VAL A 262 16.01 -13.72 34.43
CA VAL A 262 16.14 -15.13 34.82
C VAL A 262 14.93 -15.89 34.29
N LEU A 263 15.18 -16.94 33.50
CA LEU A 263 14.16 -17.82 32.97
C LEU A 263 13.82 -18.96 33.95
N GLU A 264 12.70 -19.66 33.73
CA GLU A 264 12.24 -20.81 34.54
C GLU A 264 13.26 -21.95 34.61
N GLU A 265 14.03 -22.15 33.55
CA GLU A 265 15.14 -23.10 33.47
C GLU A 265 16.41 -22.68 34.25
N GLY A 266 16.41 -21.47 34.83
CA GLY A 266 17.52 -20.93 35.63
C GLY A 266 18.62 -20.23 34.83
N SER A 267 18.49 -20.19 33.49
CA SER A 267 19.38 -19.41 32.62
C SER A 267 19.21 -17.90 32.85
N ARG A 268 20.29 -17.16 32.64
CA ARG A 268 20.34 -15.70 32.80
C ARG A 268 20.62 -15.06 31.46
N LEU A 269 19.78 -14.10 31.08
CA LEU A 269 19.91 -13.32 29.85
C LEU A 269 20.31 -11.89 30.18
N PHE A 270 21.32 -11.39 29.49
CA PHE A 270 21.76 -10.00 29.51
C PHE A 270 21.34 -9.29 28.22
N VAL A 271 21.37 -7.95 28.23
CA VAL A 271 21.10 -7.17 27.02
C VAL A 271 22.08 -7.58 25.92
N GLY A 272 21.55 -8.03 24.79
CA GLY A 272 22.28 -8.56 23.65
C GLY A 272 22.15 -10.08 23.47
N ASP A 273 21.81 -10.81 24.54
CA ASP A 273 21.62 -12.27 24.50
C ASP A 273 20.33 -12.65 23.78
N GLU A 274 20.28 -13.87 23.26
CA GLU A 274 19.19 -14.39 22.44
C GLU A 274 18.71 -15.74 22.98
N VAL A 275 17.39 -15.93 23.00
CA VAL A 275 16.72 -17.17 23.39
C VAL A 275 15.50 -17.39 22.51
N ASP A 276 15.31 -18.61 21.99
CA ASP A 276 14.18 -18.96 21.11
C ASP A 276 13.94 -17.97 19.95
N GLY A 277 15.03 -17.42 19.38
CA GLY A 277 14.99 -16.43 18.30
C GLY A 277 14.61 -15.01 18.74
N LEU A 278 14.52 -14.76 20.05
CA LEU A 278 14.23 -13.46 20.64
C LEU A 278 15.46 -12.91 21.35
N ARG A 279 15.92 -11.75 20.89
CA ARG A 279 17.04 -11.01 21.48
C ARG A 279 16.53 -10.07 22.56
N LEU A 280 17.15 -10.13 23.74
CA LEU A 280 16.91 -9.17 24.80
C LEU A 280 17.59 -7.84 24.43
N VAL A 281 16.80 -6.83 24.05
CA VAL A 281 17.34 -5.55 23.56
C VAL A 281 17.29 -4.43 24.59
N LEU A 282 16.44 -4.55 25.62
CA LEU A 282 16.28 -3.51 26.63
C LEU A 282 15.87 -4.13 27.97
N ILE A 283 16.53 -3.70 29.03
CA ILE A 283 16.04 -3.78 30.40
C ILE A 283 16.05 -2.36 30.95
N ASP A 284 14.88 -1.86 31.32
CA ASP A 284 14.73 -0.60 32.05
C ASP A 284 14.00 -0.79 33.39
N ASN A 285 13.74 0.31 34.09
CA ASN A 285 13.14 0.30 35.43
C ASN A 285 11.64 -0.07 35.45
N SER A 286 11.01 -0.24 34.30
CA SER A 286 9.57 -0.43 34.14
C SER A 286 9.19 -1.50 33.12
N LYS A 287 10.13 -1.89 32.26
CA LYS A 287 9.91 -2.87 31.20
C LYS A 287 11.18 -3.56 30.75
N VAL A 288 10.96 -4.71 30.14
CA VAL A 288 11.93 -5.48 29.40
C VAL A 288 11.42 -5.65 27.97
N VAL A 289 12.31 -5.59 26.99
CA VAL A 289 11.94 -5.74 25.59
C VAL A 289 12.77 -6.82 24.92
N PHE A 290 12.05 -7.75 24.30
CA PHE A 290 12.58 -8.80 23.44
C PHE A 290 12.23 -8.50 21.99
N ASP A 291 13.19 -8.68 21.09
CA ASP A 291 13.06 -8.36 19.67
C ASP A 291 13.43 -9.59 18.83
N GLY A 292 12.63 -9.90 17.81
CA GLY A 292 12.80 -11.05 16.91
C GLY A 292 11.84 -10.93 15.74
N GLU A 293 11.23 -12.04 15.29
CA GLU A 293 10.14 -11.98 14.29
C GLU A 293 8.99 -11.06 14.74
N GLN A 294 8.72 -11.06 16.05
CA GLN A 294 7.87 -10.06 16.68
C GLN A 294 8.51 -9.50 17.94
N ARG A 295 8.16 -8.25 18.27
CA ARG A 295 8.64 -7.53 19.44
C ARG A 295 7.70 -7.75 20.62
N TYR A 296 8.26 -8.14 21.76
CA TYR A 296 7.54 -8.34 23.01
C TYR A 296 7.98 -7.31 24.05
N GLU A 297 7.02 -6.60 24.65
CA GLU A 297 7.25 -5.71 25.78
C GLU A 297 6.63 -6.33 27.03
N VAL A 298 7.46 -6.60 28.05
CA VAL A 298 7.02 -7.09 29.36
C VAL A 298 7.17 -5.96 30.36
N ARG A 299 6.07 -5.53 30.98
CA ARG A 299 6.09 -4.55 32.08
C ARG A 299 6.16 -5.28 33.42
N TRP A 300 6.94 -4.74 34.35
CA TRP A 300 7.19 -5.34 35.66
C TRP A 300 7.23 -4.29 36.76
#